data_AF-A0A533WNY3-F1
#
_entry.id   AF-A0A533WNY3-F1
#
_cell.length_a   1.000
_cell.length_b   1.000
_cell.length_c   1.000
_cell.angle_alpha   90.00
_cell.angle_beta   90.00
_cell.angle_gamma   90.00
#
_symmetry.space_group_name_H-M   'P 1'
#
loop_
_entity.id
_entity.type
_entity.pdbx_description
1 polymer ?
#
loop_
_entity_poly.entity_id
_entity_poly.type
_entity_poly.pdbx_seq_one_letter_code
_entity_poly.pdbx_strand_id
1 'polypeptide(L)'
;MNKFVLVGGVLILLLLVNNTRYYNALETSMPKSAASALDGIQQAEAAGAEVSELIDRLNNAMDLLEQAETSDFRSCNSYDECIQSADKMFVDIANDAAMSKQQTENVKNEELASSVLYAIIVAFVISFLALSLYRLGKQYQMQRFLDMEIREK
;
A
#
# COMPACT_ATOMS: atom_id res chain seq x y z
N MET A 1 -10.71 -15.13 -19.97
CA MET A 1 -10.51 -13.87 -19.21
C MET A 1 -11.85 -13.47 -18.59
N ASN A 2 -11.86 -12.73 -17.47
CA ASN A 2 -13.03 -12.26 -16.69
C ASN A 2 -13.56 -13.09 -15.49
N LYS A 3 -12.70 -13.79 -14.75
CA LYS A 3 -13.05 -14.21 -13.37
C LYS A 3 -12.58 -13.22 -12.29
N PHE A 4 -11.58 -12.39 -12.57
CA PHE A 4 -11.04 -11.43 -11.60
C PHE A 4 -11.88 -10.15 -11.42
N VAL A 5 -12.63 -9.73 -12.44
CA VAL A 5 -13.45 -8.50 -12.38
C VAL A 5 -14.68 -8.69 -11.49
N LEU A 6 -15.21 -9.92 -11.41
CA LEU A 6 -16.38 -10.23 -10.58
C LEU A 6 -16.07 -10.28 -9.08
N VAL A 7 -14.85 -10.67 -8.68
CA VAL A 7 -14.47 -10.75 -7.26
C VAL A 7 -14.26 -9.36 -6.67
N GLY A 8 -13.63 -8.44 -7.42
CA GLY A 8 -13.45 -7.05 -6.97
C GLY A 8 -14.77 -6.28 -6.84
N GLY A 9 -15.71 -6.48 -7.77
CA GLY A 9 -17.02 -5.83 -7.73
C GLY A 9 -17.91 -6.28 -6.57
N VAL A 10 -17.84 -7.56 -6.20
CA VAL A 10 -18.61 -8.10 -5.06
C VAL A 10 -18.01 -7.64 -3.72
N LEU A 11 -16.69 -7.49 -3.62
CA LEU A 11 -16.06 -6.91 -2.42
C LEU A 11 -16.47 -5.44 -2.22
N ILE A 12 -16.47 -4.64 -3.29
CA ILE A 12 -16.88 -3.23 -3.25
C ILE A 12 -18.37 -3.11 -2.90
N LEU A 13 -19.23 -4.01 -3.41
CA LEU A 13 -20.65 -4.06 -3.06
C LEU A 13 -20.90 -4.48 -1.61
N LEU A 14 -20.13 -5.44 -1.07
CA LEU A 14 -20.20 -5.81 0.35
C LEU A 14 -19.73 -4.67 1.27
N LEU A 15 -18.69 -3.94 0.88
CA LEU A 15 -18.23 -2.74 1.59
C LEU A 15 -19.29 -1.62 1.56
N LEU A 16 -19.99 -1.41 0.44
CA LEU A 16 -21.05 -0.39 0.33
C LEU A 16 -22.33 -0.76 1.10
N VAL A 17 -22.70 -2.03 1.13
CA VAL A 17 -23.88 -2.51 1.88
C VAL A 17 -23.63 -2.52 3.39
N ASN A 18 -22.41 -2.81 3.84
CA ASN A 18 -22.04 -2.60 5.25
C ASN A 18 -21.94 -1.11 5.59
N ASN A 19 -21.34 -0.29 4.72
CA ASN A 19 -21.25 1.16 4.95
C ASN A 19 -22.62 1.82 5.10
N THR A 20 -23.64 1.41 4.35
CA THR A 20 -25.00 1.99 4.46
C THR A 20 -25.74 1.61 5.74
N ARG A 21 -25.46 0.45 6.34
CA ARG A 21 -25.94 0.12 7.69
C ARG A 21 -25.20 0.89 8.78
N TYR A 22 -23.88 1.07 8.63
CA TYR A 22 -23.06 1.80 9.60
C TYR A 22 -23.31 3.32 9.56
N TYR A 23 -23.49 3.93 8.37
CA TYR A 23 -23.74 5.37 8.24
C TYR A 23 -25.00 5.85 8.96
N ASN A 24 -26.08 5.05 8.95
CA ASN A 24 -27.34 5.43 9.57
C ASN A 24 -27.34 5.31 11.11
N ALA A 25 -26.34 4.64 11.70
CA ALA A 25 -26.11 4.58 13.15
C ALA A 25 -25.00 5.53 13.62
N LEU A 26 -24.30 6.21 12.70
CA LEU A 26 -23.05 6.94 12.94
C LEU A 26 -23.22 8.39 13.42
N GLU A 27 -24.41 8.98 13.24
CA GLU A 27 -24.56 10.43 13.28
C GLU A 27 -24.80 11.03 14.68
N THR A 28 -25.04 10.20 15.72
CA THR A 28 -25.45 10.74 17.04
C THR A 28 -24.67 10.26 18.26
N SER A 29 -23.87 9.19 18.22
CA SER A 29 -23.15 8.71 19.43
C SER A 29 -21.67 8.33 19.27
N MET A 30 -21.08 8.44 18.08
CA MET A 30 -19.70 7.97 17.88
C MET A 30 -18.66 8.92 18.52
N PRO A 31 -17.72 8.42 19.35
CA PRO A 31 -16.62 9.24 19.85
C PRO A 31 -15.71 9.69 18.68
N LYS A 32 -15.19 10.93 18.75
CA LYS A 32 -14.34 11.53 17.68
C LYS A 32 -13.14 10.67 17.30
N SER A 33 -12.62 9.89 18.24
CA SER A 33 -11.53 8.93 18.04
C SER A 33 -11.90 7.84 17.04
N ALA A 34 -13.14 7.36 17.03
CA ALA A 34 -13.60 6.33 16.10
C ALA A 34 -13.62 6.82 14.65
N ALA A 35 -14.05 8.06 14.42
CA ALA A 35 -13.97 8.69 13.10
C ALA A 35 -12.50 8.84 12.65
N SER A 36 -11.61 9.23 13.56
CA SER A 36 -10.17 9.32 13.27
C SER A 36 -9.54 7.96 12.97
N ALA A 37 -9.97 6.89 13.64
CA ALA A 37 -9.51 5.53 13.39
C ALA A 37 -9.94 5.05 12.00
N LEU A 38 -11.20 5.30 11.63
CA LEU A 38 -11.74 4.95 10.32
C LEU A 38 -11.03 5.71 9.19
N ASP A 39 -10.85 7.02 9.34
CA ASP A 39 -10.10 7.84 8.38
C ASP A 39 -8.64 7.34 8.25
N GLY A 40 -7.98 7.03 9.36
CA GLY A 40 -6.64 6.45 9.36
C GLY A 40 -6.56 5.13 8.59
N ILE A 41 -7.50 4.21 8.82
CA ILE A 41 -7.59 2.93 8.09
C ILE A 41 -7.78 3.18 6.60
N GLN A 42 -8.69 4.05 6.19
CA GLN A 42 -8.95 4.36 4.79
C GLN A 42 -7.70 4.94 4.10
N GLN A 43 -6.96 5.81 4.78
CA GLN A 43 -5.72 6.35 4.25
C GLN A 43 -4.60 5.30 4.13
N ALA A 44 -4.51 4.37 5.08
CA ALA A 44 -3.55 3.27 5.03
C ALA A 44 -3.87 2.30 3.89
N GLU A 45 -5.15 1.94 3.72
CA GLU A 45 -5.63 1.10 2.61
C GLU A 45 -5.38 1.76 1.25
N ALA A 46 -5.66 3.07 1.14
CA ALA A 46 -5.38 3.83 -0.08
C ALA A 46 -3.88 3.88 -0.42
N ALA A 47 -3.01 3.89 0.59
CA ALA A 47 -1.58 3.73 0.43
C ALA A 47 -1.13 2.29 0.13
N GLY A 48 -2.05 1.32 0.14
CA GLY A 48 -1.82 -0.10 -0.14
C GLY A 48 -1.29 -0.90 1.04
N ALA A 49 -1.43 -0.40 2.27
CA ALA A 49 -1.12 -1.15 3.48
C ALA A 49 -2.17 -2.24 3.74
N GLU A 50 -1.77 -3.31 4.42
CA GLU A 50 -2.70 -4.32 4.91
C GLU A 50 -3.49 -3.79 6.11
N VAL A 51 -4.82 -3.75 6.01
CA VAL A 51 -5.69 -3.14 7.04
C VAL A 51 -6.63 -4.14 7.74
N SER A 52 -6.54 -5.44 7.43
CA SER A 52 -7.48 -6.45 7.96
C SER A 52 -7.49 -6.47 9.49
N GLU A 53 -6.31 -6.50 10.11
CA GLU A 53 -6.17 -6.50 11.58
C GLU A 53 -6.71 -5.21 12.21
N LEU A 54 -6.52 -4.06 11.54
CA LEU A 54 -7.01 -2.77 12.01
C LEU A 54 -8.55 -2.71 11.97
N ILE A 55 -9.16 -3.29 10.93
CA ILE A 55 -10.62 -3.40 10.80
C ILE A 55 -11.19 -4.33 11.88
N ASP A 56 -10.54 -5.48 12.14
CA ASP A 56 -10.99 -6.40 13.19
C ASP A 56 -10.92 -5.74 14.57
N ARG A 57 -9.85 -4.99 14.85
CA ARG A 57 -9.72 -4.20 16.08
C ARG A 57 -10.76 -3.07 16.16
N LEU A 58 -11.08 -2.42 15.04
CA LEU A 58 -12.13 -1.40 14.97
C LEU A 58 -13.49 -2.01 15.32
N ASN A 59 -13.81 -3.19 14.77
CA ASN A 59 -15.05 -3.89 15.08
C ASN A 59 -15.13 -4.28 16.56
N ASN A 60 -14.03 -4.72 17.16
CA ASN A 60 -13.97 -5.01 18.61
C ASN A 60 -14.21 -3.75 19.46
N ALA A 61 -13.64 -2.61 19.06
CA ALA A 61 -13.87 -1.33 19.75
C ALA A 61 -15.33 -0.87 19.61
N MET A 62 -15.98 -1.15 18.47
CA MET A 62 -17.41 -0.89 18.27
C MET A 62 -18.30 -1.80 19.14
N ASP A 63 -17.94 -3.07 19.30
CA ASP A 63 -18.65 -4.00 20.19
C ASP A 63 -18.63 -3.52 21.64
N LEU A 64 -17.52 -2.92 22.10
CA LEU A 64 -17.45 -2.28 23.41
C LEU A 64 -18.40 -1.10 23.56
N LEU A 65 -18.58 -0.28 22.52
CA LEU A 65 -19.56 0.80 22.54
C LEU A 65 -20.99 0.25 22.59
N GLU A 66 -21.29 -0.80 21.82
CA GLU A 66 -22.60 -1.46 21.83
C GLU A 66 -22.94 -2.06 23.20
N GLN A 67 -21.96 -2.70 23.85
CA GLN A 67 -22.11 -3.20 25.22
C GLN A 67 -22.40 -2.08 26.22
N ALA A 68 -21.75 -0.92 26.06
CA ALA A 68 -22.01 0.25 26.89
C ALA A 68 -23.44 0.78 26.70
N GLU A 69 -23.88 0.94 25.45
CA GLU A 69 -25.22 1.44 25.11
C GLU A 69 -26.33 0.48 25.55
N THR A 70 -26.09 -0.83 25.46
CA THR A 70 -27.07 -1.88 25.84
C THR A 70 -27.02 -2.24 27.33
N SER A 71 -26.06 -1.69 28.09
CA SER A 71 -25.77 -2.08 29.48
C SER A 71 -25.45 -3.58 29.64
N ASP A 72 -24.95 -4.22 28.59
CA ASP A 72 -24.56 -5.63 28.56
C ASP A 72 -23.05 -5.77 28.76
N PHE A 73 -22.64 -5.62 30.02
CA PHE A 73 -21.26 -5.52 30.49
C PHE A 73 -20.50 -6.86 30.48
N ARG A 74 -20.35 -7.51 29.32
CA ARG A 74 -19.67 -8.81 29.21
C ARG A 74 -18.16 -8.70 29.21
N SER A 75 -17.61 -7.67 28.58
CA SER A 75 -16.15 -7.46 28.47
C SER A 75 -15.62 -6.23 29.22
N CYS A 76 -16.48 -5.47 29.89
CA CYS A 76 -16.14 -4.29 30.67
C CYS A 76 -17.05 -4.24 31.91
N ASN A 77 -16.62 -3.69 33.04
CA ASN A 77 -17.38 -3.75 34.31
C ASN A 77 -18.32 -2.55 34.53
N SER A 78 -18.23 -1.52 33.69
CA SER A 78 -19.04 -0.32 33.77
C SER A 78 -19.10 0.40 32.42
N TYR A 79 -20.11 1.25 32.23
CA TYR A 79 -20.25 2.10 31.05
C TYR A 79 -18.96 2.89 30.76
N ASP A 80 -18.43 3.58 31.76
CA ASP A 80 -17.22 4.40 31.61
C ASP A 80 -15.99 3.58 31.22
N GLU A 81 -15.86 2.36 31.74
CA GLU A 81 -14.76 1.45 31.37
C GLU A 81 -14.88 1.00 29.92
N CYS A 82 -16.08 0.66 29.45
CA CYS A 82 -16.30 0.29 28.04
C CYS A 82 -15.96 1.46 27.11
N ILE A 83 -16.43 2.67 27.42
CA ILE A 83 -16.18 3.87 26.62
C ILE A 83 -14.69 4.22 26.59
N GLN A 84 -14.00 4.22 27.73
CA GLN A 84 -12.57 4.52 27.78
C GLN A 84 -11.73 3.47 27.06
N SER A 85 -12.10 2.18 27.17
CA SER A 85 -11.41 1.11 26.48
C SER A 85 -11.59 1.20 24.97
N ALA A 86 -12.81 1.46 24.50
CA ALA A 86 -13.10 1.71 23.10
C ALA A 86 -12.33 2.93 22.56
N ASP A 87 -12.37 4.06 23.28
CA ASP A 87 -11.66 5.29 22.90
C ASP A 87 -10.16 5.06 22.76
N LYS A 88 -9.56 4.35 23.71
CA LYS A 88 -8.15 3.97 23.65
C LYS A 88 -7.86 3.09 22.42
N MET A 89 -8.69 2.08 22.15
CA MET A 89 -8.51 1.24 20.97
C MET A 89 -8.60 2.07 19.68
N PHE A 90 -9.53 3.00 19.57
CA PHE A 90 -9.63 3.87 18.40
C PHE A 90 -8.38 4.73 18.21
N VAL A 91 -7.85 5.31 19.28
CA VAL A 91 -6.59 6.09 19.22
C VAL A 91 -5.42 5.20 18.78
N ASP A 92 -5.30 4.00 19.35
CA ASP A 92 -4.22 3.07 18.98
C ASP A 92 -4.36 2.62 17.51
N ILE A 93 -5.57 2.32 17.04
CA ILE A 93 -5.84 1.99 15.64
C ILE A 93 -5.46 3.15 14.71
N ALA A 94 -5.82 4.39 15.04
CA ALA A 94 -5.48 5.56 14.23
C ALA A 94 -3.95 5.72 14.10
N ASN A 95 -3.21 5.54 15.19
CA ASN A 95 -1.76 5.60 15.20
C ASN A 95 -1.12 4.45 14.41
N ASP A 96 -1.59 3.22 14.61
CA ASP A 96 -1.08 2.05 13.90
C ASP A 96 -1.36 2.12 12.39
N ALA A 97 -2.52 2.65 12.00
CA ALA A 97 -2.86 2.92 10.61
C ALA A 97 -1.91 3.96 9.99
N ALA A 98 -1.63 5.05 10.70
CA ALA A 98 -0.68 6.07 10.26
C ALA A 98 0.74 5.51 10.08
N MET A 99 1.21 4.68 11.02
CA MET A 99 2.49 4.00 10.91
C MET A 99 2.53 3.04 9.71
N SER A 100 1.48 2.24 9.52
CA SER A 100 1.38 1.26 8.43
C SER A 100 1.39 1.94 7.06
N LYS A 101 0.68 3.07 6.95
CA LYS A 101 0.75 3.95 5.78
C LYS A 101 2.18 4.41 5.49
N GLN A 102 2.84 4.99 6.50
CA GLN A 102 4.19 5.52 6.35
C GLN A 102 5.20 4.44 5.98
N GLN A 103 5.12 3.25 6.61
CA GLN A 103 5.98 2.12 6.27
C GLN A 103 5.78 1.68 4.82
N THR A 104 4.53 1.57 4.37
CA THR A 104 4.21 1.17 2.99
C THR A 104 4.71 2.20 1.97
N GLU A 105 4.53 3.50 2.24
CA GLU A 105 5.04 4.58 1.39
C GLU A 105 6.57 4.56 1.33
N ASN A 106 7.26 4.33 2.46
CA ASN A 106 8.71 4.23 2.49
C ASN A 106 9.23 3.05 1.66
N VAL A 107 8.63 1.86 1.80
CA VAL A 107 9.00 0.68 1.01
C VAL A 107 8.82 0.95 -0.48
N LYS A 108 7.70 1.54 -0.90
CA LYS A 108 7.44 1.92 -2.29
C LYS A 108 8.50 2.89 -2.82
N ASN A 109 8.90 3.87 -2.01
CA ASN A 109 9.91 4.85 -2.39
C ASN A 109 11.30 4.22 -2.52
N GLU A 110 11.66 3.30 -1.64
CA GLU A 110 12.93 2.54 -1.71
C GLU A 110 12.98 1.62 -2.93
N GLU A 111 11.90 0.91 -3.23
CA GLU A 111 11.79 0.08 -4.44
C GLU A 111 11.94 0.92 -5.72
N LEU A 112 11.28 2.08 -5.78
CA LEU A 112 11.42 3.02 -6.89
C LEU A 112 12.87 3.50 -7.04
N ALA A 113 13.51 3.93 -5.94
CA ALA A 113 14.90 4.39 -5.98
C ALA A 113 15.86 3.29 -6.47
N SER A 114 15.69 2.05 -6.01
CA SER A 114 16.48 0.89 -6.44
C SER A 114 16.29 0.59 -7.93
N SER A 115 15.05 0.62 -8.43
CA SER A 115 14.73 0.35 -9.83
C SER A 115 15.35 1.39 -10.79
N VAL A 116 15.35 2.66 -10.40
CA VAL A 116 15.97 3.76 -11.18
C VAL A 116 17.48 3.57 -11.25
N LEU A 117 18.12 3.19 -10.13
CA LEU A 117 19.56 2.95 -10.08
C LEU A 117 19.97 1.80 -11.01
N TYR A 118 19.19 0.71 -11.02
CA TYR A 118 19.41 -0.42 -11.91
C TYR A 118 19.25 -0.03 -13.39
N ALA A 119 18.22 0.76 -13.72
CA ALA A 119 17.99 1.25 -15.07
C ALA A 119 19.16 2.08 -15.61
N ILE A 120 19.75 2.96 -14.77
CA ILE A 120 20.92 3.76 -15.13
C ILE A 120 22.14 2.87 -15.41
N ILE A 121 22.39 1.87 -14.57
CA ILE A 121 23.52 0.94 -14.75
C ILE A 121 23.36 0.16 -16.06
N VAL A 122 22.16 -0.38 -16.32
CA VAL A 122 21.87 -1.12 -17.56
C VAL A 122 22.07 -0.24 -18.79
N ALA A 123 21.56 1.00 -18.76
CA ALA A 123 21.73 1.95 -19.86
C ALA A 123 23.21 2.26 -20.13
N PHE A 124 24.02 2.40 -19.08
CA PHE A 124 25.46 2.60 -19.21
C PHE A 124 26.15 1.40 -19.86
N VAL A 125 25.86 0.19 -19.39
CA VAL A 125 26.45 -1.06 -19.91
C VAL A 125 26.12 -1.25 -21.39
N ILE A 126 24.85 -1.05 -21.78
CA ILE A 126 24.41 -1.16 -23.18
C ILE A 126 25.11 -0.12 -24.05
N SER A 127 25.20 1.13 -23.58
CA SER A 127 25.87 2.21 -24.32
C SER A 127 27.36 1.90 -24.52
N PHE A 128 28.03 1.40 -23.48
CA PHE A 128 29.43 0.99 -23.56
C PHE A 128 29.64 -0.17 -24.55
N LEU A 129 28.80 -1.19 -24.50
CA LEU A 129 28.82 -2.33 -25.44
C LEU A 129 28.61 -1.85 -26.88
N ALA A 130 27.63 -0.99 -27.12
CA ALA A 130 27.37 -0.43 -28.45
C ALA A 130 28.59 0.34 -28.98
N LEU A 131 29.21 1.19 -28.16
CA LEU A 131 30.41 1.94 -28.53
C LEU A 131 31.61 1.02 -28.83
N SER A 132 31.81 0.00 -28.01
CA SER A 132 32.89 -0.97 -28.18
C SER A 132 32.71 -1.78 -29.47
N LEU A 133 31.49 -2.28 -29.74
CA LEU A 133 31.17 -2.99 -30.97
C LEU A 133 31.34 -2.10 -32.20
N TYR A 134 30.92 -0.84 -32.13
CA TYR A 134 31.13 0.13 -33.20
C TYR A 134 32.62 0.36 -33.49
N ARG A 135 33.44 0.55 -32.46
CA ARG A 135 34.90 0.72 -32.61
C ARG A 135 35.58 -0.52 -33.18
N LEU A 136 35.22 -1.70 -32.68
CA LEU A 136 35.72 -2.99 -33.18
C LEU A 136 35.35 -3.20 -34.65
N GLY A 137 34.09 -2.95 -35.02
CA GLY A 137 33.64 -3.05 -36.41
C GLY A 137 34.39 -2.08 -37.33
N LYS A 138 34.61 -0.84 -36.89
CA LYS A 138 35.37 0.16 -37.65
C LYS A 138 36.84 -0.26 -37.82
N GLN A 139 37.48 -0.78 -36.77
CA GLN A 139 38.85 -1.31 -36.85
C GLN A 139 38.93 -2.50 -37.82
N TYR A 140 37.96 -3.41 -37.77
CA TYR A 140 37.92 -4.58 -38.65
C TYR A 140 37.77 -4.17 -40.12
N GLN A 141 36.91 -3.20 -40.42
CA GLN A 141 36.78 -2.67 -41.78
C GLN A 141 38.07 -1.98 -42.25
N MET A 142 38.74 -1.21 -41.39
CA MET A 142 40.00 -0.55 -41.72
C MET A 142 41.11 -1.56 -42.02
N GLN A 143 41.27 -2.60 -41.19
CA GLN A 143 42.24 -3.68 -41.43
C GLN A 143 41.94 -4.41 -42.74
N ARG A 144 40.67 -4.70 -43.02
CA ARG A 144 40.29 -5.36 -44.27
C ARG A 144 40.57 -4.49 -45.49
N PHE A 145 40.41 -3.17 -45.39
CA PHE A 145 40.76 -2.23 -46.45
C PHE A 145 42.27 -2.25 -46.74
N LEU A 146 43.09 -2.15 -45.69
CA LEU A 146 44.55 -2.21 -45.79
C LEU A 146 45.04 -3.55 -46.37
N ASP A 147 44.42 -4.67 -45.98
CA ASP A 147 44.81 -6.01 -46.45
C ASP A 147 44.42 -6.24 -47.92
N MET A 148 43.38 -5.57 -48.42
CA MET A 148 43.04 -5.57 -49.85
C MET A 148 44.00 -4.69 -50.66
N GLU A 149 44.43 -3.55 -50.12
CA GLU A 149 45.38 -2.64 -50.78
C GLU A 149 46.80 -3.25 -50.91
N ILE A 150 47.21 -4.13 -49.99
CA ILE A 150 48.50 -4.82 -50.04
C ILE A 150 48.53 -5.95 -51.07
N ARG A 151 47.39 -6.57 -51.39
CA ARG A 151 47.29 -7.67 -52.38
C ARG A 151 47.22 -7.22 -53.84
N GLU A 152 47.00 -5.94 -54.11
CA GLU A 152 46.99 -5.37 -55.47
C GLU A 152 48.37 -4.90 -55.96
N LYS A 153 49.45 -5.09 -55.18
CA LYS A 153 50.85 -4.89 -55.62
C LYS A 153 51.53 -6.22 -55.92
#